data_AF-A0A397U571-F1
#
_entry.id   AF-A0A397U571-F1
#
_cell.length_a   1.000
_cell.length_b   1.000
_cell.length_c   1.000
_cell.angle_alpha   90.00
_cell.angle_beta   90.00
_cell.angle_gamma   90.00
#
_symmetry.space_group_name_H-M   'P 1'
#
loop_
_entity.id
_entity.type
_entity.pdbx_description
1 polymer ?
#
loop_
_entity_poly.entity_id
_entity_poly.type
_entity_poly.pdbx_seq_one_letter_code
_entity_poly.pdbx_strand_id
1 'polypeptide(L)'
;MAMELVWPYVVSASNPSVNGFLDWAKNQKNELYKLKYQQIFWYLQAIINFRTGVRYNQPLLKSAARRIFAPIWSARRHPIYQAIEIADEEQLIRLRPEIRQIIENNSVVAWSGWSNQHQGLDAILEEVNKTLKTLIPSIPAQKHWEMAARNCTKFMKLRKKLFATMGYADSESSGPRSRPDYEEESQRFRIRLRKTGFLNPNLNHSFEGLDKNNKLSVQMKSFSNKAQAQRINYIKGKFGLIKSEPTRSIPVTFDEAQLQSSESSLKKEEIVFAIENLIGSLNEAKRPQFRGLRTKKKRNY
;
A
#
# COMPACT_ATOMS: atom_id res chain seq x y z
N MET A 1 -7.33 -13.09 -9.19
CA MET A 1 -7.12 -13.55 -7.80
C MET A 1 -8.43 -13.63 -7.02
N ALA A 2 -9.22 -12.55 -6.92
CA ALA A 2 -10.48 -12.55 -6.16
C ALA A 2 -11.44 -13.71 -6.53
N MET A 3 -11.70 -13.92 -7.83
CA MET A 3 -12.52 -15.05 -8.30
C MET A 3 -11.96 -16.42 -7.89
N GLU A 4 -10.64 -16.57 -7.84
CA GLU A 4 -10.00 -17.84 -7.46
C GLU A 4 -10.08 -18.11 -5.94
N LEU A 5 -10.31 -17.08 -5.12
CA LEU A 5 -10.63 -17.24 -3.70
C LEU A 5 -12.10 -17.64 -3.50
N VAL A 6 -12.99 -17.20 -4.39
CA VAL A 6 -14.42 -17.56 -4.33
C VAL A 6 -14.67 -18.97 -4.90
N TRP A 7 -13.86 -19.39 -5.87
CA TRP A 7 -14.02 -20.65 -6.60
C TRP A 7 -14.19 -21.90 -5.72
N PRO A 8 -13.39 -22.14 -4.66
CA PRO A 8 -13.56 -23.35 -3.85
C PRO A 8 -14.89 -23.41 -3.10
N TYR A 9 -15.45 -22.26 -2.73
CA TYR A 9 -16.80 -22.20 -2.16
C TYR A 9 -17.86 -22.55 -3.19
N VAL A 10 -17.78 -21.96 -4.40
CA VAL A 10 -18.73 -22.22 -5.48
C VAL A 10 -18.77 -23.70 -5.86
N VAL A 11 -17.62 -24.38 -5.86
CA VAL A 11 -17.54 -25.82 -6.16
C VAL A 11 -18.11 -26.69 -5.03
N SER A 12 -18.04 -26.24 -3.77
CA SER A 12 -18.47 -27.04 -2.62
C SER A 12 -19.91 -26.78 -2.17
N ALA A 13 -20.50 -25.65 -2.52
CA ALA A 13 -21.86 -25.28 -2.14
C ALA A 13 -22.89 -25.70 -3.21
N SER A 14 -23.96 -26.37 -2.80
CA SER A 14 -25.08 -26.73 -3.68
C SER A 14 -25.89 -25.53 -4.17
N ASN A 15 -26.02 -24.50 -3.34
CA ASN A 15 -26.64 -23.23 -3.68
C ASN A 15 -25.78 -22.05 -3.16
N PRO A 16 -24.76 -21.61 -3.91
CA PRO A 16 -23.82 -20.61 -3.44
C PRO A 16 -24.50 -19.25 -3.27
N SER A 17 -24.26 -18.61 -2.12
CA SER A 17 -24.74 -17.25 -1.84
C SER A 17 -23.61 -16.37 -1.30
N VAL A 18 -23.78 -15.05 -1.36
CA VAL A 18 -22.78 -14.11 -0.82
C VAL A 18 -22.59 -14.30 0.69
N ASN A 19 -23.69 -14.37 1.45
CA ASN A 19 -23.61 -14.58 2.89
C ASN A 19 -22.98 -15.94 3.21
N GLY A 20 -23.38 -16.99 2.48
CA GLY A 20 -22.78 -18.31 2.63
C GLY A 20 -21.28 -18.32 2.32
N PHE A 21 -20.81 -17.56 1.32
CA PHE A 21 -19.39 -17.40 1.04
C PHE A 21 -18.66 -16.70 2.19
N LEU A 22 -19.22 -15.61 2.72
CA LEU A 22 -18.60 -14.85 3.80
C LEU A 22 -18.45 -15.72 5.06
N ASP A 23 -19.47 -16.51 5.41
CA ASP A 23 -19.41 -17.41 6.55
C ASP A 23 -18.47 -18.59 6.31
N TRP A 24 -18.49 -19.17 5.10
CA TRP A 24 -17.55 -20.20 4.70
C TRP A 24 -16.09 -19.72 4.74
N ALA A 25 -15.82 -18.50 4.25
CA ALA A 25 -14.49 -17.90 4.19
C ALA A 25 -13.95 -17.57 5.59
N LYS A 26 -14.80 -17.06 6.49
CA LYS A 26 -14.43 -16.80 7.90
C LYS A 26 -14.03 -18.08 8.63
N ASN A 27 -14.68 -19.19 8.32
CA ASN A 27 -14.47 -20.48 8.98
C ASN A 27 -13.35 -21.33 8.34
N GLN A 28 -12.65 -20.83 7.32
CA GLN A 28 -11.54 -21.57 6.71
C GLN A 28 -10.40 -21.78 7.70
N LYS A 29 -9.79 -22.97 7.69
CA LYS A 29 -8.59 -23.29 8.49
C LYS A 29 -7.28 -23.19 7.71
N ASN A 30 -7.35 -23.16 6.38
CA ASN A 30 -6.17 -23.06 5.53
C ASN A 30 -5.51 -21.66 5.67
N GLU A 31 -4.31 -21.61 6.22
CA GLU A 31 -3.60 -20.37 6.54
C GLU A 31 -3.15 -19.61 5.29
N LEU A 32 -2.81 -20.31 4.20
CA LEU A 32 -2.47 -19.67 2.92
C LEU A 32 -3.70 -18.99 2.32
N TYR A 33 -4.85 -19.68 2.34
CA TYR A 33 -6.12 -19.12 1.91
C TYR A 33 -6.48 -17.87 2.72
N LYS A 34 -6.40 -17.93 4.06
CA LYS A 34 -6.66 -16.76 4.93
C LYS A 34 -5.76 -15.58 4.60
N LEU A 35 -4.45 -15.82 4.43
CA LEU A 35 -3.49 -14.78 4.08
C LEU A 35 -3.87 -14.11 2.76
N LYS A 36 -4.20 -14.90 1.73
CA LYS A 36 -4.58 -14.38 0.40
C LYS A 36 -5.94 -13.69 0.44
N TYR A 37 -6.88 -14.19 1.22
CA TYR A 37 -8.16 -13.53 1.48
C TYR A 37 -7.95 -12.14 2.07
N GLN A 38 -7.14 -12.00 3.11
CA GLN A 38 -6.82 -10.69 3.70
C GLN A 38 -6.13 -9.76 2.71
N GLN A 39 -5.15 -10.25 1.95
CA GLN A 39 -4.46 -9.46 0.91
C GLN A 39 -5.42 -8.86 -0.12
N ILE A 40 -6.41 -9.65 -0.57
CA ILE A 40 -7.31 -9.24 -1.63
C ILE A 40 -8.55 -8.52 -1.11
N PHE A 41 -9.24 -9.05 -0.12
CA PHE A 41 -10.51 -8.47 0.33
C PHE A 41 -10.35 -7.34 1.33
N TRP A 42 -9.24 -7.28 2.08
CA TRP A 42 -9.02 -6.19 3.05
C TRP A 42 -8.07 -5.16 2.49
N TYR A 43 -6.83 -5.55 2.18
CA TYR A 43 -5.81 -4.58 1.77
C TYR A 43 -6.08 -4.01 0.39
N LEU A 44 -6.32 -4.83 -0.65
CA LEU A 44 -6.64 -4.29 -1.97
C LEU A 44 -7.94 -3.46 -1.96
N GLN A 45 -8.97 -3.88 -1.22
CA GLN A 45 -10.18 -3.08 -1.05
C GLN A 45 -9.89 -1.75 -0.34
N ALA A 46 -9.02 -1.73 0.67
CA ALA A 46 -8.59 -0.49 1.31
C ALA A 46 -7.82 0.42 0.33
N ILE A 47 -7.01 -0.11 -0.60
CA ILE A 47 -6.36 0.72 -1.64
C ILE A 47 -7.43 1.35 -2.52
N ILE A 48 -8.41 0.56 -2.96
CA ILE A 48 -9.52 1.05 -3.79
C ILE A 48 -10.28 2.14 -3.03
N ASN A 49 -10.67 1.89 -1.78
CA ASN A 49 -11.37 2.85 -0.93
C ASN A 49 -10.55 4.12 -0.69
N PHE A 50 -9.24 4.02 -0.50
CA PHE A 50 -8.37 5.18 -0.35
C PHE A 50 -8.34 6.00 -1.65
N ARG A 51 -8.14 5.36 -2.80
CA ARG A 51 -8.14 6.04 -4.11
C ARG A 51 -9.48 6.68 -4.43
N THR A 52 -10.58 5.98 -4.16
CA THR A 52 -11.94 6.49 -4.28
C THR A 52 -12.15 7.66 -3.32
N GLY A 53 -11.73 7.53 -2.07
CA GLY A 53 -11.82 8.59 -1.06
C GLY A 53 -10.96 9.82 -1.39
N VAL A 54 -9.83 9.65 -2.08
CA VAL A 54 -9.03 10.77 -2.60
C VAL A 54 -9.72 11.40 -3.81
N ARG A 55 -10.14 10.59 -4.79
CA ARG A 55 -10.74 11.06 -6.04
C ARG A 55 -12.08 11.76 -5.83
N TYR A 56 -12.95 11.14 -5.06
CA TYR A 56 -14.27 11.65 -4.71
C TYR A 56 -14.26 12.37 -3.36
N ASN A 57 -13.07 12.73 -2.88
CA ASN A 57 -12.87 13.50 -1.66
C ASN A 57 -13.80 13.12 -0.49
N GLN A 58 -13.91 11.82 -0.19
CA GLN A 58 -14.72 11.27 0.90
C GLN A 58 -13.82 10.98 2.11
N PRO A 59 -13.85 11.81 3.17
CA PRO A 59 -12.97 11.66 4.33
C PRO A 59 -13.13 10.33 5.05
N LEU A 60 -14.37 9.84 5.17
CA LEU A 60 -14.65 8.54 5.80
C LEU A 60 -13.97 7.38 5.09
N LEU A 61 -13.97 7.36 3.74
CA LEU A 61 -13.27 6.33 2.98
C LEU A 61 -11.74 6.43 3.14
N LYS A 62 -11.19 7.66 3.14
CA LYS A 62 -9.76 7.89 3.38
C LYS A 62 -9.35 7.36 4.77
N SER A 63 -10.08 7.74 5.81
CA SER A 63 -9.81 7.35 7.19
C SER A 63 -9.99 5.84 7.42
N ALA A 64 -11.08 5.25 6.91
CA ALA A 64 -11.30 3.81 7.00
C ALA A 64 -10.17 3.02 6.32
N ALA A 65 -9.76 3.43 5.13
CA ALA A 65 -8.65 2.80 4.42
C ALA A 65 -7.32 2.96 5.15
N ARG A 66 -6.99 4.16 5.65
CA ARG A 66 -5.77 4.41 6.45
C ARG A 66 -5.68 3.49 7.66
N ARG A 67 -6.79 3.31 8.39
CA ARG A 67 -6.86 2.41 9.56
C ARG A 67 -6.57 0.95 9.21
N ILE A 68 -7.03 0.48 8.05
CA ILE A 68 -6.73 -0.88 7.57
C ILE A 68 -5.22 -1.02 7.26
N PHE A 69 -4.56 0.00 6.71
CA PHE A 69 -3.12 -0.04 6.42
C PHE A 69 -2.23 0.22 7.62
N ALA A 70 -2.70 0.95 8.62
CA ALA A 70 -1.86 1.46 9.70
C ALA A 70 -0.99 0.38 10.37
N PRO A 71 -1.48 -0.85 10.66
CA PRO A 71 -0.63 -1.91 11.18
C PRO A 71 0.54 -2.30 10.27
N ILE A 72 0.39 -2.22 8.95
CA ILE A 72 1.43 -2.63 7.97
C ILE A 72 2.69 -1.77 8.12
N TRP A 73 2.55 -0.50 8.46
CA TRP A 73 3.70 0.37 8.72
C TRP A 73 4.53 -0.11 9.90
N SER A 74 3.90 -0.77 10.88
CA SER A 74 4.57 -1.37 12.02
C SER A 74 5.14 -2.76 11.74
N ALA A 75 4.58 -3.48 10.76
CA ALA A 75 5.02 -4.82 10.39
C ALA A 75 6.45 -4.90 9.83
N ARG A 76 6.95 -3.82 9.24
CA ARG A 76 8.26 -3.75 8.59
C ARG A 76 8.98 -2.49 9.04
N ARG A 77 10.27 -2.35 8.69
CA ARG A 77 11.10 -1.17 9.01
C ARG A 77 10.67 0.05 8.20
N HIS A 78 9.57 0.68 8.61
CA HIS A 78 9.03 1.90 8.01
C HIS A 78 8.87 3.03 9.04
N PRO A 79 9.96 3.43 9.74
CA PRO A 79 9.88 4.37 10.87
C PRO A 79 9.28 5.74 10.48
N ILE A 80 9.55 6.21 9.26
CA ILE A 80 8.99 7.46 8.75
C ILE A 80 7.46 7.36 8.60
N TYR A 81 6.97 6.28 7.99
CA TYR A 81 5.53 6.09 7.81
C TYR A 81 4.80 5.84 9.13
N GLN A 82 5.42 5.14 10.07
CA GLN A 82 4.90 4.99 11.45
C GLN A 82 4.77 6.36 12.13
N ALA A 83 5.80 7.21 12.05
CA ALA A 83 5.79 8.52 12.65
C ALA A 83 4.74 9.45 12.02
N ILE A 84 4.63 9.45 10.69
CA ILE A 84 3.63 10.21 9.94
C ILE A 84 2.21 9.78 10.35
N GLU A 85 1.95 8.47 10.39
CA GLU A 85 0.64 7.93 10.73
C GLU A 85 0.20 8.32 12.14
N ILE A 86 1.08 8.16 13.14
CA ILE A 86 0.72 8.59 14.51
C ILE A 86 0.61 10.11 14.61
N ALA A 87 1.48 10.87 13.95
CA ALA A 87 1.41 12.33 14.00
C ALA A 87 0.10 12.86 13.40
N ASP A 88 -0.38 12.29 12.28
CA ASP A 88 -1.67 12.62 11.67
C ASP A 88 -2.83 12.36 12.65
N GLU A 89 -2.89 11.15 13.24
CA GLU A 89 -3.93 10.79 14.22
C GLU A 89 -3.85 11.65 15.50
N GLU A 90 -2.64 11.91 16.02
CA GLU A 90 -2.42 12.75 17.21
C GLU A 90 -2.87 14.19 16.96
N GLN A 91 -2.55 14.77 15.80
CA GLN A 91 -3.01 16.10 15.42
C GLN A 91 -4.53 16.14 15.34
N LEU A 92 -5.15 15.17 14.67
CA LEU A 92 -6.61 15.12 14.51
C LEU A 92 -7.35 14.97 15.85
N ILE A 93 -6.80 14.22 16.80
CA ILE A 93 -7.39 14.05 18.14
C ILE A 93 -7.27 15.33 18.98
N ARG A 94 -6.20 16.12 18.80
CA ARG A 94 -5.99 17.37 19.54
C ARG A 94 -6.84 18.53 19.05
N LEU A 95 -7.40 18.43 17.85
CA LEU A 95 -8.29 19.46 17.32
C LEU A 95 -9.60 19.51 18.12
N ARG A 96 -10.08 20.73 18.36
CA ARG A 96 -11.45 20.91 18.88
C ARG A 96 -12.44 20.30 17.88
N PRO A 97 -13.53 19.66 18.33
CA PRO A 97 -14.51 19.02 17.45
C PRO A 97 -15.02 19.95 16.34
N GLU A 98 -15.19 21.24 16.63
CA GLU A 98 -15.65 22.24 15.65
C GLU A 98 -14.61 22.46 14.55
N ILE A 99 -13.33 22.58 14.92
CA ILE A 99 -12.23 22.73 13.96
C ILE A 99 -12.06 21.45 13.16
N ARG A 100 -12.16 20.30 13.80
CA ARG A 100 -12.11 19.00 13.13
C ARG A 100 -13.23 18.87 12.11
N GLN A 101 -14.46 19.21 12.49
CA GLN A 101 -15.62 19.20 11.58
C GLN A 101 -15.41 20.19 10.42
N ILE A 102 -14.88 21.38 10.69
CA ILE A 102 -14.52 22.35 9.65
C ILE A 102 -13.46 21.78 8.72
N ILE A 103 -12.40 21.14 9.22
CA ILE A 103 -11.36 20.54 8.38
C ILE A 103 -11.93 19.35 7.61
N GLU A 104 -12.73 18.49 8.21
CA GLU A 104 -13.34 17.36 7.51
C GLU A 104 -14.29 17.84 6.40
N ASN A 105 -15.11 18.86 6.67
CA ASN A 105 -16.05 19.46 5.71
C ASN A 105 -15.35 20.31 4.64
N ASN A 106 -14.30 21.06 4.98
CA ASN A 106 -13.59 22.01 4.10
C ASN A 106 -12.25 21.50 3.57
N SER A 107 -11.83 20.28 3.94
CA SER A 107 -10.86 19.50 3.15
C SER A 107 -11.39 19.20 1.74
N VAL A 108 -12.62 19.64 1.45
CA VAL A 108 -13.37 19.47 0.22
C VAL A 108 -13.70 20.82 -0.40
N VAL A 109 -13.17 21.04 -1.60
CA VAL A 109 -13.62 22.10 -2.52
C VAL A 109 -14.23 21.41 -3.73
N ALA A 110 -15.56 21.46 -3.86
CA ALA A 110 -16.27 21.01 -5.05
C ALA A 110 -16.45 22.20 -5.99
N TRP A 111 -15.81 22.17 -7.16
CA TRP A 111 -15.85 23.28 -8.11
C TRP A 111 -17.19 23.43 -8.83
N SER A 112 -17.96 22.34 -8.95
CA SER A 112 -19.23 22.34 -9.70
C SER A 112 -20.45 22.79 -8.89
N GLY A 113 -20.38 22.85 -7.56
CA GLY A 113 -21.56 23.11 -6.71
C GLY A 113 -22.60 21.99 -6.73
N TRP A 114 -22.30 20.85 -7.37
CA TRP A 114 -23.20 19.70 -7.48
C TRP A 114 -22.83 18.69 -6.40
N SER A 115 -23.78 18.35 -5.52
CA SER A 115 -23.60 17.50 -4.34
C SER A 115 -23.11 16.07 -4.63
N ASN A 116 -23.05 15.69 -5.90
CA ASN A 116 -22.79 14.35 -6.41
C ASN A 116 -21.48 14.27 -7.23
N GLN A 117 -20.80 15.37 -7.55
CA GLN A 117 -19.47 15.37 -8.18
C GLN A 117 -18.40 15.79 -7.19
N HIS A 118 -17.99 14.85 -6.35
CA HIS A 118 -17.06 15.08 -5.25
C HIS A 118 -15.59 15.11 -5.70
N GLN A 119 -15.30 15.51 -6.94
CA GLN A 119 -13.94 15.41 -7.49
C GLN A 119 -12.98 16.29 -6.68
N GLY A 120 -11.89 15.69 -6.16
CA GLY A 120 -10.85 16.45 -5.46
C GLY A 120 -10.19 17.48 -6.38
N LEU A 121 -9.76 18.63 -5.82
CA LEU A 121 -9.15 19.72 -6.58
C LEU A 121 -7.96 19.25 -7.43
N ASP A 122 -7.14 18.33 -6.90
CA ASP A 122 -6.00 17.73 -7.61
C ASP A 122 -6.45 16.92 -8.84
N ALA A 123 -7.55 16.17 -8.74
CA ALA A 123 -8.10 15.44 -9.88
C ALA A 123 -8.68 16.40 -10.94
N ILE A 124 -9.30 17.49 -10.52
CA ILE A 124 -9.78 18.55 -11.43
C ILE A 124 -8.59 19.20 -12.14
N LEU A 125 -7.54 19.55 -11.39
CA LEU A 125 -6.30 20.09 -11.96
C LEU A 125 -5.63 19.08 -12.90
N GLU A 126 -5.66 17.79 -12.58
CA GLU A 126 -5.15 16.73 -13.46
C GLU A 126 -5.93 16.68 -14.78
N GLU A 127 -7.26 16.75 -14.75
CA GLU A 127 -8.10 16.80 -15.95
C GLU A 127 -7.83 18.07 -16.79
N VAL A 128 -7.76 19.24 -16.14
CA VAL A 128 -7.39 20.50 -16.81
C VAL A 128 -5.98 20.39 -17.43
N ASN A 129 -5.02 19.82 -16.70
CA ASN A 129 -3.66 19.61 -17.20
C ASN A 129 -3.62 18.63 -18.38
N LYS A 130 -4.44 17.58 -18.39
CA LYS A 130 -4.59 16.69 -19.56
C LYS A 130 -5.10 17.48 -20.76
N THR A 131 -6.12 18.30 -20.59
CA THR A 131 -6.63 19.16 -21.67
C THR A 131 -5.56 20.12 -22.19
N LEU A 132 -4.83 20.80 -21.30
CA LEU A 132 -3.72 21.69 -21.68
C LEU A 132 -2.62 20.96 -22.45
N LYS A 133 -2.29 19.73 -22.05
CA LYS A 133 -1.31 18.90 -22.76
C LYS A 133 -1.72 18.56 -24.20
N THR A 134 -3.01 18.56 -24.53
CA THR A 134 -3.47 18.38 -25.92
C THR A 134 -3.27 19.63 -26.79
N LEU A 135 -3.05 20.79 -26.18
CA LEU A 135 -2.92 22.09 -26.86
C LEU A 135 -1.46 22.54 -27.03
N ILE A 136 -0.50 21.83 -26.43
CA ILE A 136 0.93 22.16 -26.47
C ILE A 136 1.69 21.19 -27.40
N PRO A 137 2.77 21.65 -28.05
CA PRO A 137 3.62 20.78 -28.87
C PRO A 137 4.43 19.80 -28.01
N SER A 138 4.94 18.73 -28.63
CA SER A 138 5.70 17.65 -27.97
C SER A 138 6.94 18.14 -27.19
N ILE A 139 7.53 19.27 -27.59
CA ILE A 139 8.63 19.94 -26.87
C ILE A 139 8.13 21.32 -26.42
N PRO A 140 7.52 21.43 -25.23
CA PRO A 140 6.87 22.65 -24.80
C PRO A 140 7.84 23.62 -24.11
N ALA A 141 8.07 24.79 -24.69
CA ALA A 141 8.58 25.97 -23.97
C ALA A 141 7.49 26.66 -23.11
N GLN A 142 7.89 27.47 -22.11
CA GLN A 142 6.99 28.17 -21.18
C GLN A 142 5.89 28.99 -21.88
N LYS A 143 6.23 29.71 -22.97
CA LYS A 143 5.24 30.47 -23.77
C LYS A 143 4.07 29.61 -24.28
N HIS A 144 4.30 28.34 -24.59
CA HIS A 144 3.25 27.44 -25.07
C HIS A 144 2.30 27.05 -23.93
N TRP A 145 2.83 26.82 -22.72
CA TRP A 145 2.02 26.58 -21.54
C TRP A 145 1.16 27.80 -21.19
N GLU A 146 1.73 28.99 -21.20
CA GLU A 146 1.00 30.24 -20.91
C GLU A 146 -0.10 30.49 -21.95
N MET A 147 0.20 30.30 -23.23
CA MET A 147 -0.77 30.47 -24.31
C MET A 147 -1.91 29.44 -24.22
N ALA A 148 -1.58 28.16 -23.98
CA ALA A 148 -2.57 27.09 -23.81
C ALA A 148 -3.45 27.34 -22.57
N ALA A 149 -2.85 27.70 -21.43
CA ALA A 149 -3.57 27.96 -20.18
C ALA A 149 -4.54 29.14 -20.31
N ARG A 150 -4.09 30.28 -20.85
CA ARG A 150 -4.91 31.49 -21.00
C ARG A 150 -6.08 31.31 -21.95
N ASN A 151 -5.94 30.44 -22.95
CA ASN A 151 -6.94 30.28 -24.01
C ASN A 151 -7.66 28.93 -23.98
N CYS A 152 -7.39 28.07 -22.99
CA CYS A 152 -7.88 26.68 -22.93
C CYS A 152 -9.39 26.57 -23.20
N THR A 153 -10.20 27.36 -22.49
CA THR A 153 -11.67 27.36 -22.65
C THR A 153 -12.12 27.83 -24.03
N LYS A 154 -11.45 28.84 -24.60
CA LYS A 154 -11.74 29.35 -25.96
C LYS A 154 -11.36 28.32 -27.03
N PHE A 155 -10.20 27.68 -26.89
CA PHE A 155 -9.76 26.63 -27.79
C PHE A 155 -10.67 25.40 -27.74
N MET A 156 -11.10 24.98 -26.54
CA MET A 156 -12.04 23.86 -26.42
C MET A 156 -13.41 24.17 -27.04
N LYS A 157 -13.91 25.40 -26.89
CA LYS A 157 -15.15 25.83 -27.58
C LYS A 157 -14.98 25.85 -29.10
N LEU A 158 -13.85 26.35 -29.60
CA LEU A 158 -13.54 26.36 -31.03
C LEU A 158 -13.42 24.94 -31.59
N ARG A 159 -12.69 24.07 -30.87
CA ARG A 159 -12.52 22.66 -31.19
C ARG A 159 -13.88 21.96 -31.30
N LYS A 160 -14.73 22.10 -30.28
CA LYS A 160 -16.08 21.52 -30.26
C LYS A 160 -16.92 21.99 -31.46
N LYS A 161 -16.91 23.29 -31.76
CA LYS A 161 -17.61 23.85 -32.93
C LYS A 161 -17.08 23.27 -34.24
N LEU A 162 -15.75 23.21 -34.41
CA LEU A 162 -15.12 22.67 -35.61
C LEU A 162 -15.52 21.21 -35.85
N PHE A 163 -15.42 20.36 -34.82
CA PHE A 163 -15.80 18.94 -34.93
C PHE A 163 -17.29 18.76 -35.22
N ALA A 164 -18.17 19.53 -34.57
CA ALA A 164 -19.60 19.53 -34.86
C ALA A 164 -19.88 19.91 -36.34
N THR A 165 -19.20 20.94 -36.87
CA THR A 165 -19.33 21.36 -38.27
C THR A 165 -18.84 20.29 -39.26
N MET A 166 -17.80 19.53 -38.88
CA MET A 166 -17.28 18.42 -39.70
C MET A 166 -18.14 17.15 -39.62
N GLY A 167 -19.28 17.17 -38.91
CA GLY A 167 -20.12 16.00 -38.70
C GLY A 167 -19.52 14.96 -37.76
N TYR A 168 -18.43 15.29 -37.06
CA TYR A 168 -17.92 14.49 -35.96
C TYR A 168 -18.84 14.71 -34.77
N ALA A 169 -19.62 13.69 -34.41
CA ALA A 169 -20.24 13.66 -33.08
C ALA A 169 -19.09 13.74 -32.05
N ASP A 170 -19.28 14.52 -30.99
CA ASP A 170 -18.50 14.37 -29.75
C ASP A 170 -18.79 12.97 -29.18
N SER A 171 -18.45 11.89 -29.88
CA SER A 171 -17.86 10.77 -29.18
C SER A 171 -16.56 11.35 -28.67
N GLU A 172 -16.59 11.96 -27.48
CA GLU A 172 -15.43 11.88 -26.60
C GLU A 172 -14.87 10.49 -26.84
N SER A 173 -13.57 10.37 -27.12
CA SER A 173 -12.93 9.09 -26.89
C SER A 173 -12.98 8.86 -25.37
N SER A 174 -14.18 8.54 -24.88
CA SER A 174 -14.45 7.79 -23.66
C SER A 174 -13.86 6.39 -23.77
N GLY A 175 -13.20 6.07 -24.89
CA GLY A 175 -12.17 5.04 -24.95
C GLY A 175 -11.18 5.28 -23.82
N PRO A 176 -11.24 4.49 -22.73
CA PRO A 176 -10.28 4.61 -21.65
C PRO A 176 -8.90 4.48 -22.28
N ARG A 177 -7.95 5.40 -21.97
CA ARG A 177 -6.50 5.31 -22.32
C ARG A 177 -6.18 3.84 -22.55
N SER A 178 -5.97 3.41 -23.80
CA SER A 178 -5.92 2.00 -24.23
C SER A 178 -5.58 1.12 -23.05
N ARG A 179 -6.63 0.72 -22.30
CA ARG A 179 -6.40 0.16 -20.97
C ARG A 179 -5.67 -1.12 -21.31
N PRO A 180 -4.42 -1.33 -20.85
CA PRO A 180 -3.71 -2.52 -21.26
C PRO A 180 -4.63 -3.69 -20.97
N ASP A 181 -5.00 -4.42 -22.01
CA ASP A 181 -5.94 -5.50 -21.86
C ASP A 181 -5.20 -6.62 -21.17
N TYR A 182 -5.47 -6.75 -19.88
CA TYR A 182 -4.89 -7.79 -19.05
C TYR A 182 -5.80 -9.02 -19.00
N GLU A 183 -6.85 -9.12 -19.82
CA GLU A 183 -7.78 -10.24 -19.75
C GLU A 183 -7.06 -11.55 -20.08
N GLU A 184 -6.29 -11.59 -21.17
CA GLU A 184 -5.51 -12.79 -21.54
C GLU A 184 -4.51 -13.16 -20.43
N GLU A 185 -3.71 -12.21 -19.95
CA GLU A 185 -2.74 -12.47 -18.89
C GLU A 185 -3.40 -12.84 -17.55
N SER A 186 -4.56 -12.24 -17.26
CA SER A 186 -5.37 -12.61 -16.09
C SER A 186 -5.90 -14.04 -16.22
N GLN A 187 -6.32 -14.45 -17.41
CA GLN A 187 -6.78 -15.81 -17.68
C GLN A 187 -5.62 -16.81 -17.56
N ARG A 188 -4.47 -16.52 -18.18
CA ARG A 188 -3.24 -17.33 -18.04
C ARG A 188 -2.86 -17.51 -16.57
N PHE A 189 -2.89 -16.43 -15.79
CA PHE A 189 -2.62 -16.48 -14.35
C PHE A 189 -3.65 -17.33 -13.58
N ARG A 190 -4.95 -17.18 -13.86
CA ARG A 190 -6.01 -18.01 -13.24
C ARG A 190 -5.84 -19.48 -13.57
N ILE A 191 -5.56 -19.82 -14.84
CA ILE A 191 -5.29 -21.20 -15.27
C ILE A 191 -4.12 -21.77 -14.47
N ARG A 192 -3.02 -21.02 -14.32
CA ARG A 192 -1.86 -21.44 -13.53
C ARG A 192 -2.26 -21.75 -12.09
N LEU A 193 -3.04 -20.88 -11.44
CA LEU A 193 -3.49 -21.06 -10.05
C LEU A 193 -4.36 -22.28 -9.85
N ARG A 194 -5.27 -22.55 -10.79
CA ARG A 194 -6.14 -23.74 -10.76
C ARG A 194 -5.33 -25.01 -10.98
N LYS A 195 -4.44 -25.02 -11.98
CA LYS A 195 -3.55 -26.17 -12.26
C LYS A 195 -2.67 -26.53 -11.07
N THR A 196 -2.14 -25.53 -10.34
CA THR A 196 -1.32 -25.78 -9.15
C THR A 196 -2.16 -26.05 -7.90
N GLY A 197 -3.47 -25.85 -7.95
CA GLY A 197 -4.37 -25.92 -6.81
C GLY A 197 -4.11 -24.85 -5.75
N PHE A 198 -3.29 -23.81 -6.01
CA PHE A 198 -2.66 -22.95 -5.00
C PHE A 198 -3.61 -22.34 -3.95
N LEU A 199 -4.86 -22.06 -4.31
CA LEU A 199 -5.87 -21.48 -3.41
C LEU A 199 -6.96 -22.47 -2.98
N ASN A 200 -6.84 -23.75 -3.32
CA ASN A 200 -7.81 -24.76 -2.92
C ASN A 200 -7.57 -25.15 -1.45
N PRO A 201 -8.48 -24.78 -0.52
CA PRO A 201 -8.28 -25.07 0.90
C PRO A 201 -8.40 -26.56 1.24
N ASN A 202 -8.99 -27.37 0.36
CA ASN A 202 -9.17 -28.81 0.54
C ASN A 202 -7.91 -29.61 0.24
N LEU A 203 -6.92 -28.99 -0.40
CA LEU A 203 -5.63 -29.60 -0.66
C LEU A 203 -4.65 -29.24 0.46
N ASN A 204 -3.85 -30.24 0.88
CA ASN A 204 -2.85 -30.05 1.91
C ASN A 204 -1.64 -29.30 1.31
N HIS A 205 -1.68 -27.98 1.38
CA HIS A 205 -0.59 -27.14 0.88
C HIS A 205 0.42 -26.82 1.97
N SER A 206 1.69 -27.00 1.64
CA SER A 206 2.80 -26.34 2.32
C SER A 206 2.57 -24.82 2.28
N PHE A 207 2.95 -24.12 3.35
CA PHE A 207 2.80 -22.67 3.44
C PHE A 207 3.91 -21.97 2.65
N GLU A 208 3.74 -21.93 1.33
CA GLU A 208 4.76 -21.55 0.35
C GLU A 208 4.24 -20.51 -0.65
N GLY A 209 5.16 -19.85 -1.35
CA GLY A 209 4.84 -18.96 -2.46
C GLY A 209 4.30 -19.71 -3.68
N LEU A 210 3.75 -18.96 -4.65
CA LEU A 210 3.17 -19.52 -5.87
C LEU A 210 4.17 -20.34 -6.69
N ASP A 211 5.44 -19.92 -6.71
CA ASP A 211 6.50 -20.58 -7.46
C ASP A 211 7.10 -21.79 -6.72
N LYS A 212 6.63 -22.12 -5.51
CA LYS A 212 7.12 -23.19 -4.61
C LYS A 212 8.61 -23.12 -4.21
N ASN A 213 9.39 -22.24 -4.83
CA ASN A 213 10.80 -22.05 -4.54
C ASN A 213 11.05 -21.31 -3.21
N ASN A 214 10.08 -20.50 -2.76
CA ASN A 214 10.22 -19.68 -1.56
C ASN A 214 9.24 -20.12 -0.47
N LYS A 215 9.76 -20.75 0.59
CA LYS A 215 8.99 -21.04 1.81
C LYS A 215 8.63 -19.74 2.53
N LEU A 216 7.36 -19.59 2.87
CA LEU A 216 6.90 -18.42 3.62
C LEU A 216 7.18 -18.61 5.10
N SER A 217 7.49 -17.52 5.80
CA SER A 217 7.68 -17.56 7.24
C SER A 217 6.39 -17.97 7.95
N VAL A 218 6.50 -18.84 8.96
CA VAL A 218 5.37 -19.17 9.85
C VAL A 218 4.76 -17.92 10.48
N GLN A 219 5.55 -16.85 10.66
CA GLN A 219 5.07 -15.59 11.20
C GLN A 219 4.02 -14.90 10.32
N MET A 220 4.00 -15.18 9.01
CA MET A 220 3.03 -14.61 8.08
C MET A 220 1.60 -15.13 8.31
N LYS A 221 1.43 -16.29 8.94
CA LYS A 221 0.11 -16.83 9.31
C LYS A 221 -0.66 -15.88 10.23
N SER A 222 0.06 -15.23 11.14
CA SER A 222 -0.48 -14.25 12.09
C SER A 222 -0.03 -12.82 11.78
N PHE A 223 0.27 -12.51 10.50
CA PHE A 223 0.89 -11.24 10.11
C PHE A 223 0.11 -10.03 10.63
N SER A 224 -1.19 -9.96 10.35
CA SER A 224 -2.03 -8.81 10.70
C SER A 224 -2.12 -8.58 12.21
N ASN A 225 -2.22 -9.65 13.00
CA ASN A 225 -2.24 -9.57 14.47
C ASN A 225 -0.90 -9.09 15.02
N LYS A 226 0.21 -9.61 14.50
CA LYS A 226 1.56 -9.19 14.89
C LYS A 226 1.82 -7.72 14.53
N ALA A 227 1.43 -7.33 13.32
CA ALA A 227 1.53 -5.96 12.82
C ALA A 227 0.75 -4.99 13.73
N GLN A 228 -0.47 -5.38 14.12
CA GLN A 228 -1.30 -4.59 15.03
C GLN A 228 -0.68 -4.47 16.43
N ALA A 229 -0.16 -5.57 16.99
CA ALA A 229 0.52 -5.56 18.28
C ALA A 229 1.77 -4.66 18.26
N GLN A 230 2.57 -4.74 17.18
CA GLN A 230 3.72 -3.86 16.97
C GLN A 230 3.31 -2.39 16.88
N ARG A 231 2.22 -2.07 16.19
CA ARG A 231 1.66 -0.72 16.15
C ARG A 231 1.27 -0.20 17.53
N ILE A 232 0.56 -1.01 18.30
CA ILE A 232 0.13 -0.64 19.67
C ILE A 232 1.35 -0.37 20.55
N ASN A 233 2.38 -1.21 20.48
CA ASN A 233 3.61 -1.01 21.24
C ASN A 233 4.34 0.27 20.82
N TYR A 234 4.42 0.54 19.52
CA TYR A 234 5.02 1.78 19.02
C TYR A 234 4.27 3.02 19.51
N ILE A 235 2.93 3.01 19.47
CA ILE A 235 2.09 4.08 20.05
C ILE A 235 2.39 4.27 21.54
N LYS A 236 2.34 3.19 22.33
CA LYS A 236 2.64 3.25 23.77
C LYS A 236 4.04 3.79 24.06
N GLY A 237 5.03 3.38 23.28
CA GLY A 237 6.41 3.88 23.40
C GLY A 237 6.51 5.37 23.09
N LYS A 238 5.85 5.84 22.02
CA LYS A 238 5.82 7.27 21.65
C LYS A 238 5.20 8.14 22.76
N PHE A 239 4.15 7.65 23.42
CA PHE A 239 3.49 8.34 24.52
C PHE A 239 4.14 8.09 25.91
N GLY A 240 5.30 7.45 25.97
CA GLY A 240 6.03 7.21 27.22
C GLY A 240 5.37 6.20 28.17
N LEU A 241 4.38 5.44 27.71
CA LEU A 241 3.68 4.43 28.51
C LEU A 241 4.49 3.15 28.69
N ILE A 242 5.42 2.87 27.77
CA ILE A 242 6.38 1.76 27.85
C ILE A 242 7.75 2.23 27.39
N LYS A 243 8.81 1.52 27.79
CA LYS A 243 10.13 1.72 27.24
C LYS A 243 10.12 1.36 25.75
N SER A 244 10.55 2.30 24.90
CA SER A 244 10.61 2.07 23.46
C SER A 244 11.69 1.06 23.12
N GLU A 245 11.28 -0.14 22.68
CA GLU A 245 12.19 -1.14 22.12
C GLU A 245 12.18 -1.11 20.58
N PRO A 246 13.32 -1.35 19.92
CA PRO A 246 13.39 -1.48 18.48
C PRO A 246 12.45 -2.59 17.99
N THR A 247 11.42 -2.21 17.22
CA THR A 247 10.51 -3.20 16.65
C THR A 247 11.20 -3.94 15.50
N ARG A 248 11.20 -5.28 15.57
CA ARG A 248 11.74 -6.12 14.49
C ARG A 248 10.71 -6.31 13.38
N SER A 249 11.18 -6.33 12.14
CA SER A 249 10.35 -6.64 10.98
C SER A 249 9.76 -8.04 11.10
N ILE A 250 8.49 -8.19 10.76
CA ILE A 250 7.88 -9.50 10.58
C ILE A 250 8.50 -10.13 9.31
N PRO A 251 9.15 -11.30 9.44
CA PRO A 251 9.77 -11.95 8.31
C PRO A 251 8.73 -12.50 7.34
N VAL A 252 8.97 -12.33 6.04
CA VAL A 252 8.09 -12.80 4.97
C VAL A 252 8.51 -14.21 4.52
N THR A 253 9.81 -14.45 4.39
CA THR A 253 10.37 -15.74 3.98
C THR A 253 10.89 -16.53 5.19
N PHE A 254 11.03 -17.84 5.00
CA PHE A 254 11.67 -18.71 5.97
C PHE A 254 13.11 -18.28 6.27
N ASP A 255 13.88 -17.95 5.23
CA ASP A 255 15.28 -17.53 5.37
C ASP A 255 15.41 -16.21 6.15
N GLU A 256 14.50 -15.24 5.90
CA GLU A 256 14.46 -13.99 6.69
C GLU A 256 14.20 -14.30 8.16
N ALA A 257 13.35 -15.27 8.47
CA ALA A 257 13.08 -15.68 9.84
C ALA A 257 14.27 -16.39 10.49
N GLN A 258 15.00 -17.23 9.74
CA GLN A 258 16.21 -17.89 10.24
C GLN A 258 17.31 -16.89 10.54
N LEU A 259 17.58 -15.95 9.61
CA LEU A 259 18.57 -14.89 9.80
C LEU A 259 18.24 -14.02 11.01
N GLN A 260 16.98 -13.61 11.18
CA GLN A 260 16.57 -12.87 12.36
C GLN A 260 16.74 -13.68 13.66
N SER A 261 16.49 -14.99 13.61
CA SER A 261 16.66 -15.86 14.77
C SER A 261 18.14 -16.02 15.13
N SER A 262 19.02 -16.19 14.14
CA SER A 262 20.47 -16.25 14.36
C SER A 262 21.01 -14.92 14.91
N GLU A 263 20.57 -13.79 14.37
CA GLU A 263 20.91 -12.46 14.91
C GLU A 263 20.49 -12.31 16.37
N SER A 264 19.36 -12.91 16.75
CA SER A 264 18.84 -12.86 18.13
C SER A 264 19.65 -13.69 19.11
N SER A 265 20.31 -14.74 18.63
CA SER A 265 21.13 -15.64 19.46
C SER A 265 22.57 -15.16 19.62
N LEU A 266 23.01 -14.16 18.87
CA LEU A 266 24.38 -13.66 18.95
C LEU A 266 24.66 -13.02 20.32
N LYS A 267 25.74 -13.44 20.95
CA LYS A 267 26.26 -12.83 22.17
C LYS A 267 26.94 -11.50 21.84
N LYS A 268 27.05 -10.64 22.85
CA LYS A 268 27.69 -9.32 22.71
C LYS A 268 29.11 -9.42 22.15
N GLU A 269 29.87 -10.43 22.58
CA GLU A 269 31.24 -10.67 22.17
C GLU A 269 31.32 -11.03 20.67
N GLU A 270 30.38 -11.84 20.18
CA GLU A 270 30.29 -12.24 18.77
C GLU A 270 29.90 -11.07 17.88
N ILE A 271 29.00 -10.20 18.35
CA ILE A 271 28.61 -8.96 17.66
C ILE A 271 29.82 -8.02 17.56
N VAL A 272 30.56 -7.82 18.66
CA VAL A 272 31.76 -6.98 18.66
C VAL A 272 32.79 -7.53 17.69
N PHE A 273 33.04 -8.84 17.71
CA PHE A 273 33.96 -9.50 16.79
C PHE A 273 33.54 -9.34 15.32
N ALA A 274 32.26 -9.51 15.01
CA ALA A 274 31.74 -9.31 13.65
C ALA A 274 31.91 -7.86 13.17
N ILE A 275 31.64 -6.87 14.05
CA ILE A 275 31.86 -5.45 13.77
C ILE A 275 33.34 -5.16 13.53
N GLU A 276 34.23 -5.69 14.36
CA GLU A 276 35.68 -5.50 14.22
C GLU A 276 36.21 -6.10 12.90
N ASN A 277 35.72 -7.28 12.51
CA ASN A 277 36.04 -7.89 11.21
C ASN A 277 35.53 -7.06 10.03
N LEU A 278 34.29 -6.58 10.10
CA LEU A 278 33.71 -5.69 9.07
C LEU A 278 34.52 -4.40 8.94
N ILE A 279 34.91 -3.77 10.06
CA ILE A 279 35.77 -2.58 10.05
C ILE A 279 37.14 -2.91 9.42
N GLY A 280 37.69 -4.08 9.72
CA GLY A 280 38.91 -4.59 9.09
C GLY A 280 38.80 -4.70 7.56
N SER A 281 37.63 -5.07 7.04
CA SER A 281 37.36 -5.18 5.60
C SER A 281 37.13 -3.84 4.88
N LEU A 282 36.95 -2.73 5.60
CA LEU A 282 36.73 -1.41 5.00
C LEU A 282 38.03 -0.79 4.45
N ASN A 283 37.89 0.03 3.40
CA ASN A 283 38.98 0.87 2.87
C ASN A 283 39.62 1.74 3.97
N GLU A 284 40.94 1.88 3.92
CA GLU A 284 41.72 2.60 4.95
C GLU A 284 41.25 4.04 5.20
N ALA A 285 40.78 4.73 4.17
CA ALA A 285 40.23 6.09 4.28
C ALA A 285 38.96 6.18 5.15
N LYS A 286 38.17 5.09 5.27
CA LYS A 286 36.91 5.08 6.06
C LYS A 286 37.08 4.52 7.47
N ARG A 287 38.17 3.78 7.73
CA ARG A 287 38.49 3.20 9.05
C ARG A 287 38.59 4.22 10.20
N PRO A 288 39.08 5.46 10.02
CA PRO A 288 39.22 6.42 11.12
C PRO A 288 37.91 6.77 11.84
N GLN A 289 36.77 6.73 11.14
CA GLN A 289 35.45 7.04 11.69
C GLN A 289 34.96 6.03 12.75
N PHE A 290 35.59 4.86 12.82
CA PHE A 290 35.21 3.77 13.72
C PHE A 290 36.22 3.50 14.84
N ARG A 291 37.23 4.38 15.02
CA ARG A 291 38.29 4.18 16.05
C ARG A 291 37.76 4.04 17.48
N GLY A 292 36.62 4.65 17.81
CA GLY A 292 36.00 4.57 19.14
C GLY A 292 35.34 3.22 19.46
N LEU A 293 35.12 2.35 18.46
CA LEU A 293 34.50 1.04 18.65
C LEU A 293 35.49 -0.06 19.03
N ARG A 294 36.80 0.14 18.81
CA ARG A 294 37.83 -0.76 19.37
C ARG A 294 37.75 -0.66 20.88
N THR A 295 37.28 -1.73 21.51
CA THR A 295 37.17 -1.80 22.96
C THR A 295 38.50 -1.40 23.62
N LYS A 296 38.45 -0.46 24.57
CA LYS A 296 39.52 -0.32 25.56
C LYS A 296 39.61 -1.68 26.27
N LYS A 297 40.57 -2.54 25.89
CA LYS A 297 40.94 -3.71 26.69
C LYS A 297 41.14 -3.20 28.11
N LYS A 298 40.30 -3.62 29.06
CA LYS A 298 40.56 -3.39 30.48
C LYS A 298 41.94 -4.00 30.75
N ARG A 299 42.93 -3.15 31.00
CA ARG A 299 44.18 -3.58 31.61
C ARG A 299 43.81 -3.95 33.04
N ASN A 300 43.67 -5.25 33.30
CA ASN A 300 43.68 -5.75 34.66
C ASN A 300 45.12 -5.52 35.15
N TYR A 301 45.26 -4.70 36.19
CA TYR A 301 46.46 -4.64 37.02
C TYR A 301 46.43 -5.80 38.00
#